data_AF-A0A2P2KVH0-F1
#
_entry.id   AF-A0A2P2KVH0-F1
#
_cell.length_a   1.000
_cell.length_b   1.000
_cell.length_c   1.000
_cell.angle_alpha   90.00
_cell.angle_beta   90.00
_cell.angle_gamma   90.00
#
_symmetry.space_group_name_H-M   'P 1'
#
loop_
_entity.id
_entity.type
_entity.pdbx_description
1 polymer ?
#
loop_
_entity_poly.entity_id
_entity_poly.type
_entity_poly.pdbx_seq_one_letter_code
_entity_poly.pdbx_strand_id
1 'polypeptide(L)'
;MIPCAHAPAMLPFPLTQSLCPKSAAEEIGYTFLPCVLAGLSKAPQYLLNHSQSMGKGCISASDVDSVILPKDACGGDGVLAFARSKANKPLIVTVEENETVLDGTPDKFGIETVNASNYWEAIGIITAHKAGLDPQSLRRDRVGNIRHAPVVPVNGLAPSLTRF
;
A
#
# COMPACT_ATOMS: atom_id res chain seq x y z
N MET A 1 1.91 -15.10 -3.72
CA MET A 1 1.91 -14.81 -2.28
C MET A 1 0.63 -15.36 -1.65
N ILE A 2 0.68 -15.90 -0.42
CA ILE A 2 -0.49 -16.35 0.36
C ILE A 2 -0.46 -15.56 1.68
N PRO A 3 -1.60 -15.17 2.27
CA PRO A 3 -1.60 -14.51 3.58
C PRO A 3 -0.84 -15.37 4.58
N CYS A 4 0.22 -14.81 5.15
CA CYS A 4 1.06 -15.47 6.11
C CYS A 4 1.24 -14.57 7.33
N ALA A 5 1.40 -15.20 8.49
CA ALA A 5 1.73 -14.55 9.73
C ALA A 5 2.70 -15.45 10.49
N HIS A 6 3.61 -14.83 11.22
CA HIS A 6 4.59 -15.54 12.02
C HIS A 6 4.06 -15.71 13.45
N ALA A 7 4.24 -16.90 14.02
CA ALA A 7 3.81 -17.27 15.37
C ALA A 7 5.07 -17.66 16.18
N PRO A 8 5.74 -16.70 16.86
CA PRO A 8 6.96 -16.99 17.59
C PRO A 8 6.68 -17.97 18.74
N ALA A 9 7.52 -18.99 18.90
CA ALA A 9 7.48 -19.85 20.08
C ALA A 9 8.33 -19.24 21.20
N MET A 10 7.68 -18.74 22.24
CA MET A 10 8.31 -18.19 23.43
C MET A 10 8.40 -19.26 24.54
N LEU A 11 9.31 -19.05 25.49
CA LEU A 11 9.33 -19.85 26.71
C LEU A 11 8.12 -19.50 27.60
N PRO A 12 7.68 -20.44 28.46
CA PRO A 12 6.59 -20.18 29.37
C PRO A 12 6.87 -18.99 30.29
N PHE A 13 6.00 -17.98 30.27
CA PHE A 13 5.98 -16.94 31.30
C PHE A 13 5.22 -17.46 32.54
N PRO A 14 5.48 -16.91 33.74
CA PRO A 14 4.70 -17.22 34.94
C PRO A 14 3.24 -16.82 34.74
N LEU A 15 2.31 -17.72 35.08
CA LEU A 15 0.88 -17.47 34.94
C LEU A 15 0.42 -16.29 35.81
N THR A 16 -0.31 -15.37 35.21
CA THR A 16 -0.85 -14.20 35.91
C THR A 16 -2.36 -14.36 36.16
N GLN A 17 -2.81 -14.20 37.41
CA GLN A 17 -4.24 -14.31 37.76
C GLN A 17 -5.10 -13.15 37.20
N SER A 18 -4.46 -12.02 36.88
CA SER A 18 -5.08 -10.82 36.32
C SER A 18 -4.93 -10.77 34.79
N LEU A 19 -5.58 -11.71 34.10
CA LEU A 19 -5.53 -11.79 32.64
C LEU A 19 -6.85 -11.36 31.99
N CYS A 20 -6.77 -10.63 30.88
CA CYS A 20 -7.93 -10.36 30.03
C CYS A 20 -8.43 -11.68 29.40
N PRO A 21 -9.74 -11.99 29.42
CA PRO A 21 -10.28 -13.19 28.78
C PRO A 21 -9.92 -13.32 27.29
N LYS A 22 -9.70 -12.20 26.58
CA LYS A 22 -9.28 -12.20 25.17
C LYS A 22 -7.85 -12.70 24.95
N SER A 23 -6.99 -12.64 25.97
CA SER A 23 -5.59 -13.09 25.93
C SER A 23 -5.37 -14.44 26.61
N ALA A 24 -6.41 -15.07 27.16
CA ALA A 24 -6.32 -16.37 27.82
C ALA A 24 -5.74 -17.47 26.93
N ALA A 25 -6.07 -17.45 25.63
CA ALA A 25 -5.51 -18.40 24.67
C ALA A 25 -4.01 -18.16 24.39
N GLU A 26 -3.53 -16.92 24.50
CA GLU A 26 -2.11 -16.56 24.32
C GLU A 26 -1.29 -17.01 25.53
N GLU A 27 -1.83 -16.85 26.74
CA GLU A 27 -1.17 -17.24 27.99
C GLU A 27 -1.01 -18.77 28.11
N ILE A 28 -1.99 -19.54 27.63
CA ILE A 28 -1.95 -21.02 27.65
C ILE A 28 -1.15 -21.56 26.45
N GLY A 29 -1.12 -20.83 25.33
CA GLY A 29 -0.44 -21.21 24.10
C GLY A 29 0.79 -20.34 23.82
N TYR A 30 1.97 -20.76 24.29
CA TYR A 30 3.25 -20.04 24.15
C TYR A 30 3.76 -19.82 22.72
N THR A 31 2.98 -20.24 21.72
CA THR A 31 3.28 -20.06 20.30
C THR A 31 2.48 -18.92 19.68
N PHE A 32 1.53 -18.30 20.41
CA PHE A 32 0.57 -17.33 19.87
C PHE A 32 -0.24 -17.85 18.66
N LEU A 33 -0.17 -19.15 18.38
CA LEU A 33 -0.78 -19.78 17.22
C LEU A 33 -2.31 -19.61 17.18
N PRO A 34 -3.07 -19.71 18.28
CA PRO A 34 -4.51 -19.47 18.26
C PRO A 34 -4.87 -18.07 17.74
N CYS A 35 -4.13 -17.05 18.18
CA CYS A 35 -4.36 -15.66 17.75
C CYS A 35 -3.94 -15.43 16.31
N VAL A 36 -2.83 -16.04 15.88
CA VAL A 36 -2.41 -16.02 14.47
C VAL A 36 -3.46 -16.67 13.57
N LEU A 37 -4.00 -17.84 13.94
CA LEU A 37 -5.06 -18.51 13.18
C LEU A 37 -6.37 -17.69 13.17
N ALA A 38 -6.74 -17.10 14.30
CA ALA A 38 -7.89 -16.21 14.40
C ALA A 38 -7.74 -14.97 13.50
N GLY A 39 -6.56 -14.36 13.46
CA GLY A 39 -6.23 -13.25 12.56
C GLY A 39 -6.26 -13.65 11.10
N LEU A 40 -5.59 -14.74 10.74
CA LEU A 40 -5.53 -15.26 9.37
C LEU A 40 -6.90 -15.67 8.84
N SER A 41 -7.81 -16.16 9.69
CA SER A 41 -9.20 -16.47 9.29
C SER A 41 -9.97 -15.27 8.76
N LYS A 42 -9.53 -14.05 9.11
CA LYS A 42 -10.12 -12.77 8.70
C LYS A 42 -9.21 -11.98 7.75
N ALA A 43 -8.04 -12.50 7.40
CA ALA A 43 -7.11 -11.83 6.51
C ALA A 43 -7.69 -11.74 5.09
N PRO A 44 -7.38 -10.68 4.32
CA PRO A 44 -7.76 -10.59 2.92
C PRO A 44 -7.36 -11.83 2.14
N GLN A 45 -8.26 -12.34 1.29
CA GLN A 45 -8.03 -13.53 0.49
C GLN A 45 -7.76 -13.13 -0.97
N TYR A 46 -6.79 -13.81 -1.61
CA TYR A 46 -6.56 -13.64 -3.03
C TYR A 46 -7.62 -14.41 -3.82
N LEU A 47 -8.27 -13.74 -4.76
CA LEU A 47 -9.21 -14.38 -5.68
C LEU A 47 -8.44 -14.90 -6.90
N LEU A 48 -8.49 -16.21 -7.13
CA LEU A 48 -7.85 -16.86 -8.29
C LEU A 48 -8.69 -16.72 -9.58
N ASN A 49 -10.00 -16.47 -9.44
CA ASN A 49 -10.93 -16.37 -10.57
C ASN A 49 -11.44 -14.93 -10.75
N HIS A 50 -11.06 -14.31 -11.88
CA HIS A 50 -11.51 -12.96 -12.24
C HIS A 50 -13.03 -12.81 -12.33
N SER A 51 -13.77 -13.89 -12.61
CA SER A 51 -15.24 -13.86 -12.67
C SER A 51 -15.91 -13.57 -11.33
N GLN A 52 -15.21 -13.72 -10.20
CA GLN A 52 -15.68 -13.39 -8.86
C GLN A 52 -15.26 -11.99 -8.39
N SER A 53 -14.42 -11.28 -9.15
CA SER A 53 -13.87 -9.97 -8.76
C SER A 53 -14.89 -8.80 -8.78
N MET A 54 -16.14 -9.08 -9.12
CA MET A 54 -17.22 -8.08 -9.20
C MET A 54 -18.07 -7.99 -7.92
N GLY A 55 -17.70 -8.71 -6.85
CA GLY A 55 -18.39 -8.66 -5.57
C GLY A 55 -18.09 -7.38 -4.77
N LYS A 56 -19.07 -6.85 -4.02
CA LYS A 56 -18.87 -5.74 -3.08
C LYS A 56 -17.76 -6.11 -2.08
N GLY A 57 -16.72 -5.28 -1.98
CA GLY A 57 -15.63 -5.43 -1.00
C GLY A 57 -14.32 -6.01 -1.54
N CYS A 58 -14.21 -6.27 -2.84
CA CYS A 58 -12.93 -6.63 -3.48
C CYS A 58 -12.10 -5.38 -3.77
N ILE A 59 -10.77 -5.50 -3.68
CA ILE A 59 -9.80 -4.47 -4.10
C ILE A 59 -8.97 -5.08 -5.24
N SER A 60 -8.90 -4.37 -6.34
CA SER A 60 -8.13 -4.70 -7.53
C SER A 60 -6.95 -3.74 -7.69
N ALA A 61 -6.03 -4.07 -8.59
CA ALA A 61 -4.89 -3.19 -8.87
C ALA A 61 -5.33 -1.81 -9.39
N SER A 62 -6.46 -1.72 -10.09
CA SER A 62 -7.01 -0.45 -10.57
C SER A 62 -7.59 0.44 -9.46
N ASP A 63 -7.86 -0.12 -8.26
CA ASP A 63 -8.36 0.63 -7.10
C ASP A 63 -7.22 1.25 -6.27
N VAL A 64 -5.96 1.04 -6.67
CA VAL A 64 -4.78 1.55 -5.99
C VAL A 64 -4.19 2.71 -6.78
N ASP A 65 -4.26 3.92 -6.23
CA ASP A 65 -3.69 5.11 -6.84
C ASP A 65 -2.24 5.37 -6.41
N SER A 66 -1.81 4.85 -5.26
CA SER A 66 -0.47 5.10 -4.71
C SER A 66 -0.01 3.99 -3.77
N VAL A 67 1.30 3.79 -3.69
CA VAL A 67 1.96 2.82 -2.79
C VAL A 67 3.11 3.52 -2.07
N ILE A 68 3.22 3.33 -0.75
CA ILE A 68 4.32 3.85 0.06
C ILE A 68 5.09 2.68 0.66
N LEU A 69 6.41 2.68 0.56
CA LEU A 69 7.27 1.61 1.08
C LEU A 69 8.67 2.11 1.51
N PRO A 70 9.40 1.35 2.34
CA PRO A 70 10.82 1.57 2.60
C PRO A 70 11.64 1.65 1.31
N LYS A 71 12.70 2.48 1.27
CA LYS A 71 13.56 2.64 0.08
C LYS A 71 14.17 1.33 -0.42
N ASP A 72 14.43 0.38 0.48
CA ASP A 72 15.12 -0.88 0.23
C ASP A 72 14.17 -2.09 0.13
N ALA A 73 12.86 -1.86 0.09
CA ALA A 73 11.84 -2.92 0.05
C ALA A 73 11.08 -3.01 -1.29
N CYS A 74 11.65 -2.50 -2.39
CA CYS A 74 11.01 -2.45 -3.71
C CYS A 74 10.92 -3.80 -4.43
N GLY A 75 11.53 -4.86 -3.88
CA GLY A 75 11.56 -6.20 -4.48
C GLY A 75 10.29 -7.02 -4.32
N GLY A 76 9.27 -6.52 -3.61
CA GLY A 76 8.01 -7.24 -3.41
C GLY A 76 7.21 -7.39 -4.71
N ASP A 77 6.61 -8.57 -4.91
CA ASP A 77 5.81 -8.88 -6.12
C ASP A 77 4.74 -7.84 -6.42
N GLY A 78 4.07 -7.30 -5.40
CA GLY A 78 3.05 -6.25 -5.57
C GLY A 78 3.63 -4.97 -6.17
N VAL A 79 4.76 -4.50 -5.65
CA VAL A 79 5.44 -3.29 -6.15
C VAL A 79 5.94 -3.52 -7.57
N LEU A 80 6.53 -4.68 -7.85
CA LEU A 80 6.98 -5.05 -9.20
C LEU A 80 5.82 -5.15 -10.19
N ALA A 81 4.68 -5.70 -9.77
CA ALA A 81 3.48 -5.78 -10.60
C ALA A 81 2.93 -4.38 -10.91
N PHE A 82 2.85 -3.49 -9.92
CA PHE A 82 2.43 -2.11 -10.11
C PHE A 82 3.39 -1.34 -11.02
N ALA A 83 4.69 -1.45 -10.79
CA ALA A 83 5.72 -0.77 -11.57
C ALA A 83 5.69 -1.14 -13.06
N ARG A 84 5.35 -2.39 -13.37
CA ARG A 84 5.26 -2.93 -14.73
C ARG A 84 3.89 -2.72 -15.38
N SER A 85 2.89 -2.24 -14.62
CA SER A 85 1.55 -2.04 -15.15
C SER A 85 1.56 -0.98 -16.26
N LYS A 86 0.95 -1.32 -17.41
CA LYS A 86 0.76 -0.40 -18.54
C LYS A 86 -0.51 0.45 -18.41
N ALA A 87 -1.46 0.00 -17.59
CA ALA A 87 -2.73 0.66 -17.35
C ALA A 87 -2.80 1.08 -15.88
N ASN A 88 -3.05 2.37 -15.64
CA ASN A 88 -3.19 2.96 -14.30
C ASN A 88 -2.03 2.60 -13.35
N LYS A 89 -0.81 3.05 -13.68
CA LYS A 89 0.37 2.86 -12.82
C LYS A 89 0.22 3.74 -11.58
N PRO A 90 0.17 3.19 -10.36
CA PRO A 90 0.09 4.00 -9.15
C PRO A 90 1.37 4.80 -8.93
N LEU A 91 1.26 5.90 -8.20
CA LEU A 91 2.42 6.62 -7.68
C LEU A 91 3.14 5.76 -6.65
N ILE A 92 4.39 5.40 -6.93
CA ILE A 92 5.23 4.63 -5.99
C ILE A 92 6.11 5.62 -5.23
N VAL A 93 5.95 5.67 -3.90
CA VAL A 93 6.69 6.54 -3.01
C VAL A 93 7.62 5.69 -2.14
N THR A 94 8.92 6.00 -2.18
CA THR A 94 9.91 5.36 -1.31
C THR A 94 10.29 6.29 -0.17
N VAL A 95 10.43 5.73 1.04
CA VAL A 95 10.77 6.50 2.24
C VAL A 95 12.20 6.18 2.68
N GLU A 96 13.07 7.19 2.71
CA GLU A 96 14.50 7.02 2.98
C GLU A 96 14.81 6.69 4.45
N GLU A 97 14.11 7.32 5.40
CA GLU A 97 14.34 7.11 6.84
C GLU A 97 13.93 5.71 7.33
N ASN A 98 13.11 5.00 6.56
CA ASN A 98 12.71 3.63 6.90
C ASN A 98 13.62 2.66 6.15
N GLU A 99 14.68 2.22 6.83
CA GLU A 99 15.60 1.21 6.34
C GLU A 99 15.20 -0.17 6.88
N THR A 100 15.38 -1.19 6.06
CA THR A 100 15.09 -2.58 6.41
C THR A 100 16.34 -3.44 6.21
N VAL A 101 16.25 -4.72 6.60
CA VAL A 101 17.32 -5.70 6.31
C VAL A 101 17.31 -6.17 4.84
N LEU A 102 16.37 -5.67 4.04
CA LEU A 102 16.29 -5.96 2.61
C LEU A 102 17.27 -5.07 1.84
N ASP A 103 17.45 -5.38 0.56
CA ASP A 103 18.41 -4.68 -0.31
C ASP A 103 17.81 -4.45 -1.71
N GLY A 104 16.49 -4.30 -1.76
CA GLY A 104 15.72 -4.10 -2.98
C GLY A 104 15.43 -2.62 -3.24
N THR A 105 16.39 -1.89 -3.81
CA THR A 105 16.20 -0.47 -4.17
C THR A 105 15.49 -0.29 -5.52
N PRO A 106 14.85 0.87 -5.78
CA PRO A 106 14.22 1.15 -7.08
C PRO A 106 15.16 0.95 -8.27
N ASP A 107 16.41 1.40 -8.14
CA ASP A 107 17.42 1.35 -9.20
C ASP A 107 17.73 -0.09 -9.63
N LYS A 108 17.79 -1.03 -8.68
CA LYS A 108 18.06 -2.45 -8.97
C LYS A 108 16.99 -3.09 -9.82
N PHE A 109 15.77 -2.58 -9.76
CA PHE A 109 14.62 -3.11 -10.49
C PHE A 109 14.19 -2.20 -11.65
N GLY A 110 14.84 -1.05 -11.85
CA GLY A 110 14.46 -0.07 -12.87
C GLY A 110 13.06 0.51 -12.64
N ILE A 111 12.66 0.69 -11.38
CA ILE A 111 11.34 1.21 -11.01
C ILE A 111 11.43 2.72 -10.81
N GLU A 112 10.53 3.45 -11.44
CA GLU A 112 10.35 4.87 -11.19
C GLU A 112 9.58 5.09 -9.88
N THR A 113 10.18 5.86 -8.97
CA THR A 113 9.59 6.20 -7.67
C THR A 113 9.76 7.69 -7.37
N VAL A 114 8.91 8.22 -6.50
CA VAL A 114 9.14 9.51 -5.84
C VAL A 114 9.76 9.23 -4.49
N ASN A 115 10.93 9.81 -4.27
CA ASN A 115 11.65 9.63 -3.03
C ASN A 115 11.23 10.68 -1.99
N ALA A 116 10.91 10.22 -0.80
CA ALA A 116 10.57 11.02 0.37
C ALA A 116 11.61 10.76 1.46
N SER A 117 12.13 11.80 2.10
CA SER A 117 13.10 11.64 3.18
C SER A 117 12.46 11.06 4.44
N ASN A 118 11.18 11.34 4.68
CA ASN A 118 10.42 10.84 5.83
C ASN A 118 8.93 10.64 5.55
N TYR A 119 8.20 10.00 6.47
CA TYR A 119 6.77 9.76 6.31
C TYR A 119 5.91 11.03 6.31
N TRP A 120 6.35 12.11 6.96
CA TRP A 120 5.62 13.40 6.90
C TRP A 120 5.67 13.98 5.50
N GLU A 121 6.83 13.91 4.84
CA GLU A 121 6.98 14.27 3.45
C GLU A 121 6.17 13.35 2.53
N ALA A 122 6.21 12.03 2.77
CA ALA A 122 5.41 11.08 2.01
C ALA A 122 3.92 11.42 2.04
N ILE A 123 3.38 11.83 3.20
CA ILE A 123 1.99 12.30 3.31
C ILE A 123 1.74 13.54 2.44
N GLY A 124 2.68 14.49 2.41
CA GLY A 124 2.62 15.66 1.53
C GLY A 124 2.55 15.27 0.04
N ILE A 125 3.40 14.33 -0.38
CA ILE A 125 3.43 13.78 -1.74
C ILE A 125 2.08 13.14 -2.09
N ILE A 126 1.55 12.29 -1.21
CA ILE A 126 0.25 11.63 -1.40
C ILE A 126 -0.89 12.65 -1.44
N THR A 127 -0.84 13.70 -0.62
CA THR A 127 -1.87 14.74 -0.59
C THR A 127 -1.89 15.54 -1.89
N ALA A 128 -0.72 15.89 -2.43
CA ALA A 128 -0.59 16.53 -3.74
C ALA A 128 -1.12 15.63 -4.85
N HIS A 129 -0.71 14.36 -4.87
CA HIS A 129 -1.17 13.37 -5.84
C HIS A 129 -2.70 13.21 -5.81
N LYS A 130 -3.29 13.08 -4.62
CA LYS A 130 -4.74 13.00 -4.43
C LYS A 130 -5.48 14.25 -4.90
N ALA A 131 -4.84 15.41 -4.85
CA ALA A 131 -5.39 16.67 -5.37
C ALA A 131 -5.20 16.82 -6.90
N GLY A 132 -4.61 15.84 -7.59
CA GLY A 132 -4.28 15.93 -9.01
C GLY A 132 -3.10 16.85 -9.33
N LEU A 133 -2.29 17.19 -8.33
CA LEU A 133 -1.10 18.02 -8.47
C LEU A 133 0.14 17.12 -8.62
N ASP A 134 1.04 17.50 -9.52
CA ASP A 134 2.37 16.92 -9.57
C ASP A 134 3.13 17.31 -8.29
N PRO A 135 3.54 16.37 -7.42
CA PRO A 135 4.27 16.68 -6.19
C PRO A 135 5.57 17.47 -6.44
N GLN A 136 6.22 17.29 -7.60
CA GLN A 136 7.41 18.05 -7.95
C GLN A 136 7.11 19.53 -8.20
N SER A 137 5.88 19.90 -8.57
CA SER A 137 5.51 21.31 -8.76
C SER A 137 5.52 22.13 -7.47
N LEU A 138 5.41 21.47 -6.31
CA LEU A 138 5.43 22.11 -4.98
C LEU A 138 6.85 22.33 -4.46
N ARG A 139 7.87 21.80 -5.15
CA ARG A 139 9.28 21.95 -4.80
C ARG A 139 9.83 23.22 -5.44
N ARG A 140 10.41 24.10 -4.62
CA ARG A 140 10.96 25.40 -5.05
C ARG A 140 11.97 25.28 -6.20
N ASP A 141 12.79 24.24 -6.18
CA ASP A 141 13.87 23.96 -7.14
C ASP A 141 13.40 23.19 -8.39
N ARG A 142 12.14 22.76 -8.44
CA ARG A 142 11.60 21.91 -9.52
C ARG A 142 10.52 22.60 -10.36
N VAL A 143 10.07 23.80 -9.99
CA VAL A 143 9.06 24.58 -10.74
C VAL A 143 9.47 24.83 -12.19
N GLY A 144 10.77 25.01 -12.47
CA GLY A 144 11.29 25.20 -13.84
C GLY A 144 11.25 23.96 -14.74
N ASN A 145 10.99 22.77 -14.17
CA ASN A 145 10.99 21.49 -14.89
C ASN A 145 9.59 20.92 -15.16
N ILE A 146 8.53 21.63 -14.76
CA ILE A 146 7.15 21.20 -15.02
C ILE A 146 6.89 21.31 -16.53
N ARG A 147 6.96 20.18 -17.24
CA ARG A 147 6.50 20.10 -18.62
C ARG A 147 4.98 20.12 -18.59
N HIS A 148 4.34 20.98 -19.39
CA HIS A 148 2.90 20.98 -19.57
C HIS A 148 2.44 19.57 -19.98
N ALA A 149 1.75 18.86 -19.08
CA ALA A 149 1.03 17.65 -19.45
C ALA A 149 -0.11 18.06 -20.40
N PRO A 150 -0.34 17.33 -21.51
CA PRO A 150 -1.49 17.61 -22.37
C PRO A 150 -2.77 17.42 -21.55
N VAL A 151 -3.62 18.45 -21.55
CA VAL A 151 -4.93 18.44 -20.91
C VAL A 151 -5.72 17.27 -21.47
N VAL A 152 -6.01 16.27 -20.64
CA VAL A 152 -6.97 15.21 -20.98
C VAL A 152 -8.36 15.86 -20.96
N PRO A 153 -9.12 15.87 -22.07
CA PRO A 153 -10.45 16.45 -22.07
C PRO A 153 -11.36 15.64 -21.13
N VAL A 154 -11.89 16.33 -20.11
CA VAL A 154 -12.99 15.83 -19.29
C VAL A 154 -14.21 15.70 -20.19
N ASN A 155 -14.57 14.47 -20.55
CA ASN A 155 -15.86 14.19 -21.19
C ASN A 155 -16.99 14.43 -20.18
N GLY A 156 -17.36 15.70 -20.01
CA GLY A 156 -18.58 16.10 -19.34
C GLY A 156 -19.77 15.86 -20.26
N LEU A 157 -20.51 14.78 -20.03
CA LEU A 157 -21.89 14.68 -20.48
C LEU A 157 -22.70 15.75 -19.74
N ALA A 158 -23.08 16.82 -20.45
CA ALA A 158 -24.05 17.78 -19.95
C ALA A 158 -25.42 17.09 -19.83
N PRO A 159 -26.12 17.16 -18.68
CA PRO A 159 -27.52 16.81 -18.65
C PRO A 159 -28.30 17.90 -19.40
N SER A 160 -28.98 17.49 -20.47
CA SER A 160 -29.90 18.35 -21.21
C SER A 160 -31.00 18.86 -20.26
N LEU A 161 -31.02 20.18 -20.05
CA LEU A 161 -32.16 20.90 -19.52
C LEU A 161 -33.29 20.83 -20.56
N THR A 162 -34.27 19.94 -20.35
CA THR A 162 -35.60 20.10 -20.96
C THR A 162 -36.54 20.65 -19.91
N ARG A 163 -37.01 21.86 -20.19
CA ARG A 163 -38.04 22.62 -19.48
C ARG A 163 -39.38 22.28 -20.16
N PHE A 164 -40.39 22.01 -19.32
CA PHE A 164 -41.81 21.71 -19.62
C PHE A 164 -42.13 20.32 -20.17
#